data_AF-A0A7C4ER49-F1
#
_entry.id   AF-A0A7C4ER49-F1
#
_cell.length_a   1.000
_cell.length_b   1.000
_cell.length_c   1.000
_cell.angle_alpha   90.00
_cell.angle_beta   90.00
_cell.angle_gamma   90.00
#
_symmetry.space_group_name_H-M   'P 1'
#
loop_
_entity.id
_entity.type
_entity.pdbx_description
1 polymer ?
#
loop_
_entity_poly.entity_id
_entity_poly.type
_entity_poly.pdbx_seq_one_letter_code
_entity_poly.pdbx_strand_id
1 'polypeptide(L)' 'NSYEREVIVDALKKFRGNVAAASRYLKTTQRILHYRIEKLGIETKSYK' A
#
# COMPACT_ATOMS: atom_id res chain seq x y z
N ASN A 1 -14.69 0.87 0.07
CA ASN A 1 -14.44 -0.58 -0.03
C ASN A 1 -13.38 -0.94 1.00
N SER A 2 -13.75 -1.59 2.11
CA SER A 2 -12.82 -1.85 3.24
C SER A 2 -11.71 -2.82 2.86
N TYR A 3 -12.05 -3.83 2.07
CA TYR A 3 -11.14 -4.92 1.69
C TYR A 3 -9.87 -4.45 0.98
N GLU A 4 -9.99 -3.54 0.00
CA GLU A 4 -8.82 -3.01 -0.71
C GLU A 4 -7.88 -2.23 0.23
N ARG A 5 -8.45 -1.47 1.17
CA ARG A 5 -7.69 -0.74 2.17
C ARG A 5 -6.91 -1.69 3.07
N GLU A 6 -7.57 -2.74 3.57
CA GLU A 6 -6.95 -3.76 4.42
C GLU A 6 -5.79 -4.46 3.72
N VAL A 7 -5.98 -4.90 2.47
CA VAL A 7 -4.92 -5.55 1.67
C VAL A 7 -3.70 -4.64 1.51
N ILE A 8 -3.93 -3.35 1.22
CA ILE A 8 -2.84 -2.39 1.05
C ILE A 8 -2.15 -2.11 2.40
N VAL A 9 -2.91 -1.93 3.48
CA VAL A 9 -2.36 -1.68 4.83
C VAL A 9 -1.52 -2.87 5.30
N ASP A 10 -1.98 -4.09 5.12
CA ASP A 10 -1.24 -5.29 5.53
C ASP A 10 0.04 -5.47 4.73
N ALA A 11 0.01 -5.19 3.42
CA ALA A 11 1.22 -5.16 2.61
C ALA A 11 2.21 -4.08 3.10
N LEU A 12 1.73 -2.86 3.38
CA LEU A 12 2.58 -1.78 3.89
C LEU A 12 3.18 -2.12 5.26
N LYS A 13 2.41 -2.70 6.18
CA LYS A 13 2.91 -3.19 7.47
C LYS A 13 4.00 -4.25 7.29
N LYS A 14 3.76 -5.23 6.40
CA LYS A 14 4.70 -6.32 6.10
C LYS A 14 6.05 -5.82 5.57
N PHE A 15 6.03 -4.73 4.78
CA PHE A 15 7.23 -4.17 4.17
C PHE A 15 7.67 -2.83 4.80
N ARG A 16 7.25 -2.53 6.04
CA ARG A 16 7.65 -1.31 6.79
C ARG A 16 7.48 -0.02 6.00
N GLY A 17 6.32 0.15 5.38
CA GLY A 17 5.98 1.30 4.56
C GLY A 17 6.69 1.36 3.19
N ASN A 18 7.48 0.35 2.81
CA ASN A 18 8.13 0.30 1.50
C ASN A 18 7.12 -0.02 0.39
N VAL A 19 6.62 1.02 -0.26
CA VAL A 19 5.61 0.93 -1.32
C VAL A 19 6.10 0.13 -2.53
N ALA A 20 7.39 0.20 -2.86
CA ALA A 20 7.96 -0.58 -3.96
C ALA A 20 7.96 -2.08 -3.69
N ALA A 21 8.27 -2.50 -2.46
CA ALA A 21 8.19 -3.89 -2.05
C ALA A 21 6.72 -4.36 -1.94
N ALA A 22 5.85 -3.53 -1.36
CA ALA A 22 4.42 -3.81 -1.29
C ALA A 22 3.78 -3.95 -2.69
N SER A 23 4.14 -3.12 -3.66
CA SER A 23 3.58 -3.21 -5.02
C SER A 23 4.00 -4.51 -5.71
N ARG A 24 5.26 -4.93 -5.57
CA ARG A 24 5.74 -6.22 -6.10
C ARG A 24 5.00 -7.39 -5.47
N TYR A 25 4.79 -7.35 -4.15
CA TYR A 25 4.04 -8.38 -3.42
C TYR A 25 2.58 -8.48 -3.88
N LEU A 26 1.92 -7.33 -4.07
CA LEU A 26 0.54 -7.24 -4.55
C LEU A 26 0.41 -7.44 -6.07
N LYS A 27 1.50 -7.80 -6.77
CA LYS A 27 1.56 -8.00 -8.22
C LYS A 27 1.00 -6.80 -9.00
N THR A 28 1.33 -5.59 -8.54
CA THR A 28 0.93 -4.33 -9.16
C THR A 28 2.13 -3.40 -9.34
N THR A 29 1.91 -2.27 -10.02
CA THR A 29 2.95 -1.25 -10.20
C THR A 29 2.92 -0.24 -9.04
N GLN A 30 4.06 0.38 -8.77
CA GLN A 30 4.16 1.44 -7.77
C GLN A 30 3.16 2.58 -8.06
N ARG A 31 3.01 2.97 -9.33
CA ARG A 31 2.08 4.02 -9.76
C ARG A 31 0.62 3.70 -9.41
N ILE A 32 0.17 2.48 -9.68
CA ILE A 32 -1.20 2.06 -9.35
C ILE A 32 -1.39 2.01 -7.83
N LEU A 33 -0.39 1.49 -7.10
CA LEU A 33 -0.47 1.40 -5.64
C LEU A 33 -0.48 2.78 -4.99
N HIS A 34 0.37 3.71 -5.44
CA HIS A 34 0.37 5.11 -4.99
C HIS A 34 -0.97 5.78 -5.22
N TYR A 35 -1.54 5.65 -6.42
CA TYR A 35 -2.85 6.20 -6.73
C TYR A 35 -3.95 5.67 -5.79
N ARG A 36 -3.92 4.37 -5.47
CA ARG A 36 -4.87 3.77 -4.52
C ARG A 36 -4.63 4.24 -3.09
N ILE A 37 -3.38 4.36 -2.66
CA ILE A 37 -3.00 4.89 -1.35
C ILE A 37 -3.53 6.32 -1.17
N GLU A 38 -3.31 7.19 -2.16
CA GLU A 38 -3.80 8.57 -2.16
C GLU A 38 -5.33 8.61 -2.16
N LYS A 39 -5.98 7.86 -3.06
CA LYS A 39 -7.44 7.79 -3.16
C LYS A 39 -8.10 7.26 -1.89
N LEU A 40 -7.45 6.33 -1.20
CA LEU A 40 -7.95 5.76 0.05
C LEU A 40 -7.54 6.60 1.26
N GLY A 41 -6.62 7.56 1.15
CA GLY A 41 -6.10 8.33 2.29
C GLY A 41 -5.33 7.45 3.28
N ILE A 42 -4.44 6.59 2.77
CA ILE A 42 -3.58 5.73 3.59
C ILE A 42 -2.25 6.46 3.86
N GLU A 43 -1.91 6.67 5.13
CA GLU A 43 -0.63 7.29 5.50
C GLU A 43 0.51 6.27 5.52
N THR A 44 1.30 6.21 4.45
CA THR A 44 2.41 5.26 4.32
C THR A 44 3.55 5.51 5.31
N LYS A 45 3.76 6.78 5.70
CA LYS A 45 4.83 7.20 6.63
C LYS A 45 4.64 6.65 8.03
N SER A 46 3.41 6.34 8.42
CA SER A 46 3.06 5.82 9.73
C SER A 46 3.41 4.33 9.91
N TYR A 47 3.84 3.66 8.83
CA TYR A 47 4.27 2.26 8.85
C TYR A 47 5.80 2.08 8.76
N LYS A 48 6.56 3.17 8.84
CA LYS A 48 8.04 3.14 8.81
C LYS A 48 8.62 2.67 10.14
#